data_AF-A0A6C2YHX5-F1
#
_entry.id   AF-A0A6C2YHX5-F1
#
_cell.length_a   1.000
_cell.length_b   1.000
_cell.length_c   1.000
_cell.angle_alpha   90.00
_cell.angle_beta   90.00
_cell.angle_gamma   90.00
#
_symmetry.space_group_name_H-M   'P 1'
#
loop_
_entity.id
_entity.type
_entity.pdbx_description
1 polymer ?
#
loop_
_entity_poly.entity_id
_entity_poly.type
_entity_poly.pdbx_seq_one_letter_code
_entity_poly.pdbx_strand_id
1 'polypeptide(L)'
;MRIKSKQTSRVDRIMIVSRYITITQGNIDNQHIYLRDCLELFPDDVFGGTDESQIAPRTVCVEYGSSVVETDIDREKGIFRRRGWVREFFADTRATAGDRILLEQLTPYRYRVCKVNASH
;
A
#
# COMPACT_ATOMS: atom_id res chain seq x y z
N MET A 1 -15.61 -25.93 42.82
CA MET A 1 -14.18 -25.95 42.43
C MET A 1 -13.99 -24.94 41.30
N ARG A 2 -13.32 -23.80 41.58
CA ARG A 2 -13.24 -22.64 40.69
C ARG A 2 -11.79 -22.52 40.23
N ILE A 3 -11.52 -22.81 38.97
CA ILE A 3 -10.15 -22.73 38.42
C ILE A 3 -9.93 -21.29 37.94
N LYS A 4 -8.94 -20.63 38.54
CA LYS A 4 -8.53 -19.26 38.24
C LYS A 4 -7.81 -19.19 36.89
N SER A 5 -8.01 -18.05 36.24
CA SER A 5 -7.33 -17.54 35.05
C SER A 5 -5.80 -17.44 35.21
N LYS A 6 -5.08 -17.65 34.09
CA LYS A 6 -3.82 -16.96 33.73
C LYS A 6 -3.68 -16.83 32.20
N GLN A 7 -4.13 -15.67 31.70
CA GLN A 7 -3.43 -14.74 30.81
C GLN A 7 -2.13 -15.22 30.15
N THR A 8 -2.01 -15.06 28.82
CA THR A 8 -1.01 -14.21 28.13
C THR A 8 -0.88 -14.62 26.65
N SER A 9 -1.28 -13.74 25.74
CA SER A 9 -0.48 -13.48 24.55
C SER A 9 -0.44 -11.97 24.35
N ARG A 10 0.77 -11.44 24.42
CA ARG A 10 1.08 -10.02 24.20
C ARG A 10 0.55 -9.67 22.82
N VAL A 11 -0.31 -8.66 22.72
CA VAL A 11 -0.49 -7.97 21.45
C VAL A 11 0.85 -7.28 21.24
N ASP A 12 1.75 -7.89 20.48
CA ASP A 12 2.94 -7.21 20.00
C ASP A 12 2.44 -5.92 19.38
N ARG A 13 2.81 -4.80 20.01
CA ARG A 13 2.40 -3.48 19.57
C ARG A 13 3.16 -3.25 18.26
N ILE A 14 2.59 -3.73 17.15
CA ILE A 14 3.10 -3.47 15.81
C ILE A 14 3.09 -1.96 15.69
N MET A 15 4.28 -1.36 15.66
CA MET A 15 4.43 0.02 15.23
C MET A 15 4.09 0.00 13.73
N ILE A 16 2.81 0.23 13.41
CA ILE A 16 2.38 0.34 12.02
C ILE A 16 2.99 1.65 11.52
N VAL A 17 4.03 1.52 10.69
CA VAL A 17 4.56 2.66 9.96
C VAL A 17 3.61 2.91 8.79
N SER A 18 3.13 4.14 8.69
CA SER A 18 2.20 4.52 7.64
C SER A 18 2.53 5.88 7.05
N ARG A 19 2.07 6.09 5.81
CA ARG A 19 2.17 7.35 5.07
C ARG A 19 0.83 7.67 4.44
N TYR A 20 0.47 8.94 4.50
CA TYR A 20 -0.65 9.44 3.72
C TYR A 20 -0.17 9.85 2.34
N ILE A 21 -0.92 9.48 1.32
CA ILE A 21 -0.69 9.90 -0.06
C ILE A 21 -1.92 10.68 -0.51
N THR A 22 -1.71 11.87 -1.05
CA THR A 22 -2.79 12.66 -1.66
C THR A 22 -2.97 12.20 -3.10
N ILE A 23 -4.20 11.87 -3.47
CA ILE A 23 -4.56 11.52 -4.84
C ILE A 23 -4.58 12.80 -5.69
N THR A 24 -3.85 12.78 -6.78
CA THR A 24 -3.84 13.86 -7.78
C THR A 24 -4.74 13.49 -8.97
N GLN A 25 -5.11 14.48 -9.79
CA GLN A 25 -5.83 14.19 -11.04
C GLN A 25 -5.02 13.28 -11.97
N GLY A 26 -3.69 13.49 -12.03
CA GLY A 26 -2.80 12.63 -12.81
C GLY A 26 -2.80 11.17 -12.36
N ASN A 27 -3.03 10.89 -11.06
CA ASN A 27 -3.20 9.53 -10.55
C ASN A 27 -4.45 8.87 -11.13
N ILE A 28 -5.58 9.60 -11.13
CA ILE A 28 -6.86 9.13 -11.67
C ILE A 28 -6.75 8.89 -13.17
N ASP A 29 -6.24 9.87 -13.92
CA ASP A 29 -6.17 9.82 -15.38
C ASP A 29 -5.27 8.67 -15.88
N ASN A 30 -4.20 8.38 -15.14
CA ASN A 30 -3.19 7.38 -15.53
C ASN A 30 -3.23 6.10 -14.71
N GLN A 31 -4.26 5.93 -13.86
CA GLN A 31 -4.52 4.72 -13.06
C GLN A 31 -3.29 4.24 -12.28
N HIS A 32 -2.61 5.15 -11.57
CA HIS A 32 -1.47 4.82 -10.72
C HIS A 32 -1.49 5.62 -9.42
N ILE A 33 -0.73 5.18 -8.43
CA ILE A 33 -0.51 5.90 -7.17
C ILE A 33 0.96 6.32 -7.13
N TYR A 34 1.22 7.60 -6.89
CA TYR A 34 2.57 8.09 -6.62
C TYR A 34 3.01 7.68 -5.22
N LEU A 35 4.19 7.08 -5.12
CA LEU A 35 4.81 6.58 -3.89
C LEU A 35 6.04 7.40 -3.49
N ARG A 36 6.35 8.48 -4.21
CA ARG A 36 7.62 9.23 -4.09
C ARG A 36 7.90 9.70 -2.66
N ASP A 37 6.87 10.06 -1.92
CA ASP A 37 6.97 10.56 -0.54
C ASP A 37 6.96 9.44 0.52
N CYS A 38 6.95 8.18 0.09
CA CYS A 38 6.91 7.01 0.97
C CYS A 38 7.76 5.83 0.46
N LEU A 39 8.73 6.06 -0.44
CA LEU A 39 9.58 5.00 -0.96
C LEU A 39 10.44 4.36 0.15
N GLU A 40 10.76 5.11 1.21
CA GLU A 40 11.53 4.63 2.36
C GLU A 40 10.82 3.53 3.16
N LEU A 41 9.52 3.32 2.94
CA LEU A 41 8.80 2.22 3.55
C LEU A 41 9.18 0.86 2.95
N PHE A 42 9.66 0.83 1.70
CA PHE A 42 9.82 -0.39 0.95
C PHE A 42 11.26 -0.93 1.00
N PRO A 43 11.47 -2.26 1.08
CA PRO A 43 12.79 -2.87 0.93
C PRO A 43 13.42 -2.56 -0.43
N ASP A 44 14.74 -2.40 -0.48
CA ASP A 44 15.42 -2.03 -1.73
C ASP A 44 15.29 -3.06 -2.86
N ASP A 45 15.04 -4.33 -2.53
CA ASP A 45 14.91 -5.44 -3.47
C ASP A 45 13.52 -5.54 -4.13
N VAL A 46 12.60 -4.62 -3.85
CA VAL A 46 11.30 -4.53 -4.54
C VAL A 46 11.25 -3.43 -5.61
N PHE A 47 12.38 -2.76 -5.84
CA PHE A 47 12.51 -1.70 -6.82
C PHE A 47 13.11 -2.23 -8.12
N GLY A 48 12.32 -2.19 -9.19
CA GLY A 48 12.75 -2.51 -10.55
C GLY A 48 13.19 -1.26 -11.31
N GLY A 49 13.65 -1.48 -12.54
CA GLY A 49 13.99 -0.44 -13.50
C GLY A 49 12.77 0.14 -14.21
N THR A 50 12.97 0.76 -15.37
CA THR A 50 12.00 1.67 -15.99
C THR A 50 11.01 0.94 -16.91
N ASP A 51 11.31 -0.30 -17.26
CA ASP A 51 10.51 -1.17 -18.13
C ASP A 51 10.31 -2.58 -17.56
N GLU A 52 9.47 -3.38 -18.22
CA GLU A 52 9.08 -4.73 -17.79
C GLU A 52 10.20 -5.78 -17.90
N SER A 53 11.30 -5.49 -18.61
CA SER A 53 12.48 -6.37 -18.62
C SER A 53 13.33 -6.20 -17.36
N GLN A 54 13.11 -5.12 -16.61
CA GLN A 54 13.85 -4.77 -15.40
C GLN A 54 12.98 -4.95 -14.15
N ILE A 55 12.33 -6.11 -14.02
CA ILE A 55 11.53 -6.45 -12.84
C ILE A 55 12.43 -6.51 -11.60
N ALA A 56 11.92 -6.05 -10.46
CA ALA A 56 12.63 -6.18 -9.20
C ALA A 56 12.90 -7.66 -8.81
N PRO A 57 13.94 -7.93 -8.00
CA PRO A 57 14.19 -9.25 -7.43
C PRO A 57 13.02 -9.82 -6.60
N ARG A 58 12.20 -8.97 -5.99
CA ARG A 58 11.04 -9.35 -5.19
C ARG A 58 9.82 -8.47 -5.47
N THR A 59 8.65 -9.00 -5.14
CA THR A 59 7.38 -8.27 -5.14
C THR A 59 6.93 -7.98 -3.71
N VAL A 60 6.03 -7.01 -3.58
CA VAL A 60 5.23 -6.78 -2.38
C VAL A 60 3.80 -7.28 -2.58
N CYS A 61 3.17 -7.75 -1.50
CA CYS A 61 1.73 -7.95 -1.46
C CYS A 61 1.04 -6.66 -1.02
N VAL A 62 0.13 -6.14 -1.82
CA VAL A 62 -0.71 -4.99 -1.49
C VAL A 62 -2.14 -5.47 -1.24
N GLU A 63 -2.64 -5.19 -0.04
CA GLU A 63 -4.03 -5.40 0.36
C GLU A 63 -4.86 -4.13 0.09
N TYR A 64 -6.00 -4.27 -0.56
CA TYR A 64 -7.03 -3.22 -0.62
C TYR A 64 -8.42 -3.87 -0.58
N GLY A 65 -9.30 -3.41 0.30
CA GLY A 65 -10.60 -4.08 0.51
C GLY A 65 -10.42 -5.57 0.82
N SER A 66 -11.05 -6.44 0.03
CA SER A 66 -10.88 -7.90 0.09
C SER A 66 -9.85 -8.47 -0.90
N SER A 67 -9.17 -7.60 -1.66
CA SER A 67 -8.25 -7.98 -2.72
C SER A 67 -6.80 -7.94 -2.25
N VAL A 68 -5.97 -8.81 -2.85
CA VAL A 68 -4.53 -8.87 -2.62
C VAL A 68 -3.83 -8.94 -3.97
N VAL A 69 -2.84 -8.09 -4.19
CA VAL A 69 -2.10 -8.01 -5.46
C VAL A 69 -0.60 -8.06 -5.21
N GLU A 70 0.10 -8.84 -6.02
CA GLU A 70 1.57 -8.85 -6.03
C GLU A 70 2.12 -7.92 -7.11
N THR A 71 3.02 -7.02 -6.74
CA THR A 71 3.65 -6.06 -7.65
C THR A 71 5.04 -5.67 -7.16
N ASP A 72 5.92 -5.26 -8.07
CA ASP A 72 7.12 -4.48 -7.75
C ASP A 72 6.85 -2.98 -7.92
N ILE A 73 7.88 -2.17 -7.67
CA ILE A 73 7.85 -0.71 -7.79
C ILE A 73 8.77 -0.29 -8.93
N ASP A 74 8.25 0.54 -9.84
CA ASP A 74 9.08 1.26 -10.80
C ASP A 74 9.79 2.39 -10.06
N ARG A 75 11.12 2.27 -9.87
CA ARG A 75 11.91 3.21 -9.07
C ARG A 75 11.90 4.63 -9.64
N GLU A 76 11.96 4.76 -10.96
CA GLU A 76 12.03 6.07 -11.62
C GLU A 76 10.70 6.80 -11.52
N LYS A 77 9.60 6.10 -11.81
CA LYS A 77 8.26 6.70 -11.75
C LYS A 77 7.79 6.89 -10.32
N GLY A 78 8.25 6.02 -9.40
CA GLY A 78 7.81 5.96 -8.03
C GLY A 78 6.36 5.51 -7.96
N ILE A 79 6.01 4.41 -8.63
CA ILE A 79 4.64 3.86 -8.69
C ILE A 79 4.68 2.33 -8.57
N PHE A 80 3.58 1.73 -8.14
CA PHE A 80 3.38 0.29 -8.33
C PHE A 80 3.36 -0.05 -9.83
N ARG A 81 4.20 -1.00 -10.25
CA ARG A 81 4.30 -1.37 -11.68
C ARG A 81 2.99 -1.94 -12.20
N ARG A 82 2.37 -2.86 -11.44
CA ARG A 82 1.05 -3.38 -11.79
C ARG A 82 0.00 -2.36 -11.40
N ARG A 83 -0.61 -1.76 -12.42
CA ARG A 83 -1.58 -0.65 -12.30
C ARG A 83 -3.05 -1.07 -12.36
N GLY A 84 -3.34 -2.28 -12.85
CA GLY A 84 -4.73 -2.74 -13.08
C GLY A 84 -5.61 -2.62 -11.83
N TRP A 85 -5.08 -3.00 -10.67
CA TRP A 85 -5.79 -2.92 -9.39
C TRP A 85 -6.04 -1.49 -8.90
N VAL A 86 -5.21 -0.53 -9.30
CA VAL A 86 -5.37 0.88 -8.90
C VAL A 86 -6.64 1.46 -9.50
N ARG A 87 -6.97 1.07 -10.74
CA ARG A 87 -8.24 1.44 -11.38
C ARG A 87 -9.44 0.93 -10.57
N GLU A 88 -9.40 -0.33 -10.17
CA GLU A 88 -10.46 -0.95 -9.35
C GLU A 88 -10.56 -0.27 -7.98
N PHE A 89 -9.42 -0.05 -7.32
CA PHE A 89 -9.35 0.66 -6.05
C PHE A 89 -10.01 2.05 -6.12
N PHE A 90 -9.71 2.86 -7.15
CA PHE A 90 -10.34 4.17 -7.30
C PHE A 90 -11.85 4.08 -7.55
N ALA A 91 -12.31 3.09 -8.33
CA ALA A 91 -13.72 2.87 -8.58
C ALA A 91 -14.48 2.45 -7.31
N ASP A 92 -13.94 1.47 -6.58
CA ASP A 92 -14.55 0.90 -5.37
C ASP A 92 -14.63 1.92 -4.24
N THR A 93 -13.58 2.72 -4.07
CA THR A 93 -13.51 3.75 -3.02
C THR A 93 -14.09 5.09 -3.44
N ARG A 94 -14.54 5.22 -4.70
CA ARG A 94 -14.96 6.49 -5.32
C ARG A 94 -13.96 7.60 -5.02
N ALA A 95 -12.68 7.30 -5.21
CA ALA A 95 -11.62 8.25 -4.94
C ALA A 95 -11.56 9.32 -6.02
N THR A 96 -11.34 10.57 -5.59
CA THR A 96 -11.21 11.74 -6.44
C THR A 96 -9.94 12.50 -6.11
N ALA A 97 -9.50 13.39 -7.00
CA ALA A 97 -8.36 14.24 -6.73
C ALA A 97 -8.60 15.10 -5.47
N GLY A 98 -7.60 15.17 -4.59
CA GLY A 98 -7.70 15.81 -3.27
C GLY A 98 -8.01 14.84 -2.13
N ASP A 99 -8.56 13.65 -2.42
CA ASP A 99 -8.71 12.60 -1.40
C ASP A 99 -7.34 12.13 -0.91
N ARG A 100 -7.31 11.58 0.31
CA ARG A 100 -6.13 10.93 0.88
C ARG A 100 -6.34 9.44 0.98
N ILE A 101 -5.26 8.69 0.74
CA ILE A 101 -5.16 7.28 1.06
C ILE A 101 -4.11 7.08 2.14
N LEU A 102 -4.25 6.01 2.91
CA LEU A 102 -3.27 5.54 3.88
C LEU A 102 -2.58 4.31 3.29
N LEU A 103 -1.26 4.37 3.23
CA LEU A 103 -0.40 3.21 2.97
C LEU A 103 0.17 2.75 4.32
N GLU A 104 -0.20 1.55 4.75
CA GLU A 104 0.26 0.92 5.98
C GLU A 104 1.26 -0.19 5.67
N GLN A 105 2.43 -0.18 6.31
CA GLN A 105 3.33 -1.31 6.29
C GLN A 105 2.91 -2.32 7.37
N LEU A 106 2.45 -3.49 6.96
CA LEU A 106 2.05 -4.58 7.87
C LEU A 106 3.25 -5.47 8.21
N THR A 107 4.06 -5.77 7.20
CA THR A 107 5.36 -6.44 7.30
C THR A 107 6.28 -5.85 6.20
N PRO A 108 7.58 -6.17 6.17
CA PRO A 108 8.49 -5.60 5.18
C PRO A 108 8.02 -5.75 3.71
N TYR A 109 7.27 -6.80 3.39
CA TYR A 109 6.78 -7.09 2.03
C TYR A 109 5.25 -7.09 1.90
N ARG A 110 4.53 -6.66 2.94
CA ARG A 110 3.06 -6.65 2.93
C ARG A 110 2.54 -5.29 3.37
N TYR A 111 1.72 -4.70 2.52
CA TYR A 111 1.19 -3.35 2.68
C TYR A 111 -0.31 -3.36 2.56
N ARG A 112 -0.98 -2.39 3.20
CA ARG A 112 -2.40 -2.12 3.00
C ARG A 112 -2.60 -0.72 2.45
N VAL A 113 -3.49 -0.59 1.49
CA VAL A 113 -3.94 0.68 0.93
C VAL A 113 -5.44 0.85 1.24
N CYS A 114 -5.79 1.96 1.86
CA CYS A 114 -7.17 2.31 2.18
C CYS A 114 -7.44 3.79 1.90
N LYS A 115 -8.61 4.13 1.35
CA LYS A 115 -9.06 5.52 1.31
C LYS A 115 -9.34 6.01 2.73
N VAL A 116 -8.89 7.21 3.06
CA VAL A 116 -9.18 7.86 4.33
C VAL A 116 -10.57 8.46 4.24
N ASN A 117 -11.47 8.07 5.13
CA ASN A 117 -12.78 8.72 5.22
C ASN A 117 -12.56 10.17 5.65
N ALA A 118 -13.15 11.12 4.92
CA ALA A 118 -13.24 12.48 5.41
C ALA A 118 -14.03 12.46 6.73
N SER A 119 -13.43 12.95 7.80
CA SER A 119 -14.20 13.29 9.01
C SER A 119 -15.08 14.48 8.62
N HIS A 120 -16.39 14.22 8.50
CA HIS A 120 -17.40 15.27 8.39
C HIS A 120 -17.45 16.10 9.67
#